data_AF-A0A1G9IJN9-F1
#
_entry.id   AF-A0A1G9IJN9-F1
#
_cell.length_a   1.000
_cell.length_b   1.000
_cell.length_c   1.000
_cell.angle_alpha   90.00
_cell.angle_beta   90.00
_cell.angle_gamma   90.00
#
_symmetry.space_group_name_H-M   'P 1'
#
loop_
_entity.id
_entity.type
_entity.pdbx_description
1 polymer ?
#
loop_
_entity_poly.entity_id
_entity_poly.type
_entity_poly.pdbx_seq_one_letter_code
_entity_poly.pdbx_strand_id
1 'polypeptide(L)'
;MTLGEKIRKYRILKGWTQKDLGLAVGFSASTADSRIRKYEKDLMAPKGEIRTKLADVLDVDLAALSDIDIRTDEDVMQALFLFEDLFGMDIEKKDGKTTLVFDDNNRRIRTLITYMNLWRNQKAAILSSPGEASSEQLKAYESWKGKFGTNAREYFSAKEHSLHTHYDPLVEKAGKLHSHFKNTSEFALLLRSIVESGFTVATSFEDAPNSLKGPGFTFVVNELLTPPSDQAEELFAQFLSELDYYSSLGADIYTDFQLTDRQLTITYCIPVPSFSVVKSQIDDFLEYMRNSGEENDFLRDNFEIMFRDSLQENSNDIAEEIKFYCSK
;
A
#
# COMPACT_ATOMS: atom_id res chain seq x y z
N MET A 1 -1.68 23.35 16.56
CA MET A 1 -1.68 22.64 17.86
C MET A 1 -0.25 22.34 18.25
N THR A 2 0.18 22.80 19.42
CA THR A 2 1.51 22.54 19.95
C THR A 2 1.71 21.09 20.36
N LEU A 3 2.97 20.70 20.61
CA LEU A 3 3.29 19.41 21.21
C LEU A 3 2.60 19.24 22.59
N GLY A 4 2.64 20.26 23.44
CA GLY A 4 1.97 20.23 24.74
C GLY A 4 0.46 20.02 24.63
N GLU A 5 -0.19 20.69 23.67
CA GLU A 5 -1.61 20.52 23.39
C GLU A 5 -1.94 19.11 22.89
N LYS A 6 -1.08 18.51 22.05
CA LYS A 6 -1.23 17.12 21.60
C LYS A 6 -1.12 16.13 22.76
N ILE A 7 -0.13 16.29 23.64
CA ILE A 7 0.02 15.48 24.86
C ILE A 7 -1.24 15.59 25.73
N ARG A 8 -1.71 16.81 25.97
CA ARG A 8 -2.93 17.06 26.76
C ARG A 8 -4.16 16.41 26.13
N LYS A 9 -4.33 16.56 24.81
CA LYS A 9 -5.44 15.97 24.05
C LYS A 9 -5.49 14.45 24.26
N TYR A 10 -4.40 13.74 24.00
CA TYR A 10 -4.37 12.27 24.11
C TYR A 10 -4.46 11.79 25.56
N ARG A 11 -3.92 12.54 26.53
CA ARG A 11 -4.13 12.23 27.96
C ARG A 11 -5.60 12.30 28.35
N ILE A 12 -6.29 13.36 27.95
CA ILE A 12 -7.72 13.54 28.23
C ILE A 12 -8.53 12.46 27.52
N LEU A 13 -8.15 12.07 26.30
CA LEU A 13 -8.78 10.98 25.55
C LEU A 13 -8.70 9.65 26.32
N LYS A 14 -7.59 9.38 27.02
CA LYS A 14 -7.44 8.23 27.94
C LYS A 14 -8.17 8.39 29.29
N GLY A 15 -8.74 9.55 29.59
CA GLY A 15 -9.39 9.83 30.87
C GLY A 15 -8.40 9.99 32.04
N TRP A 16 -7.13 10.28 31.77
CA TRP A 16 -6.08 10.31 32.78
C TRP A 16 -5.83 11.71 33.35
N THR A 17 -5.46 11.78 34.63
CA THR A 17 -4.91 12.99 35.22
C THR A 17 -3.44 13.19 34.81
N GLN A 18 -2.90 14.40 34.99
CA GLN A 18 -1.48 14.68 34.75
C GLN A 18 -0.57 13.77 35.60
N LYS A 19 -1.01 13.44 36.82
CA LYS A 19 -0.28 12.54 37.72
C LYS A 19 -0.28 11.11 37.19
N ASP A 20 -1.41 10.60 36.70
CA ASP A 20 -1.51 9.25 36.15
C ASP A 20 -0.57 9.09 34.94
N LEU A 21 -0.60 10.05 34.01
CA LEU A 21 0.32 10.04 32.87
C LEU A 21 1.79 10.11 33.32
N GLY A 22 2.11 10.99 34.27
CA GLY A 22 3.49 11.14 34.74
C GLY A 22 4.02 9.88 35.43
N LEU A 23 3.17 9.20 36.20
CA LEU A 23 3.50 7.91 36.82
C LEU A 23 3.70 6.82 35.76
N ALA A 24 2.82 6.73 34.77
CA ALA A 24 2.90 5.73 33.70
C ALA A 24 4.15 5.92 32.81
N VAL A 25 4.60 7.16 32.60
CA VAL A 25 5.89 7.46 31.92
C VAL A 25 7.11 7.08 32.78
N GLY A 26 6.92 6.84 34.09
CA GLY A 26 7.97 6.43 35.03
C GLY A 26 8.57 7.58 35.84
N PHE A 27 7.88 8.71 36.00
CA PHE A 27 8.32 9.78 36.90
C PHE A 27 8.01 9.44 38.36
N SER A 28 8.79 10.02 39.28
CA SER A 28 8.51 9.88 40.71
C SER A 28 7.13 10.47 41.05
N ALA A 29 6.43 9.86 42.02
CA ALA A 29 5.12 10.34 42.45
C ALA A 29 5.11 11.81 42.92
N SER A 30 6.27 12.31 43.40
CA SER A 30 6.47 13.70 43.82
C SER A 30 6.62 14.70 42.67
N THR A 31 6.94 14.25 41.45
CA THR A 31 7.19 15.13 40.30
C THR A 31 6.34 14.82 39.07
N ALA A 32 5.61 13.70 39.06
CA ALA A 32 4.83 13.20 37.94
C ALA A 32 3.89 14.25 37.34
N ASP A 33 3.02 14.84 38.16
CA ASP A 33 2.06 15.86 37.74
C ASP A 33 2.75 17.14 37.23
N SER A 34 3.74 17.64 37.99
CA SER A 34 4.42 18.89 37.68
C SER A 34 5.20 18.82 36.36
N ARG A 35 5.80 17.67 36.04
CA ARG A 35 6.52 17.45 34.79
C ARG A 35 5.58 17.40 33.59
N ILE A 36 4.49 16.64 33.69
CA ILE A 36 3.47 16.60 32.63
C ILE A 36 2.85 17.98 32.42
N ARG A 37 2.52 18.71 33.49
CA ARG A 37 2.01 20.08 33.40
C ARG A 37 2.97 21.03 32.68
N LYS A 38 4.28 20.87 32.87
CA LYS A 38 5.29 21.66 32.13
C LYS A 38 5.29 21.32 30.65
N TYR A 39 5.20 20.03 30.28
CA TYR A 39 5.10 19.63 28.88
C TYR A 39 3.81 20.15 28.22
N GLU A 40 2.67 19.98 28.87
CA GLU A 40 1.36 20.40 28.32
C GLU A 40 1.19 21.91 28.17
N LYS A 41 2.01 22.69 28.87
CA LYS A 41 2.05 24.16 28.77
C LYS A 41 3.19 24.66 27.90
N ASP A 42 3.91 23.75 27.22
CA ASP A 42 5.09 24.04 26.42
C ASP A 42 6.20 24.80 27.20
N LEU A 43 6.21 24.68 28.54
CA LEU A 43 7.25 25.26 29.40
C LEU A 43 8.56 24.45 29.36
N MET A 44 8.47 23.21 28.87
CA MET A 44 9.60 22.31 28.65
C MET A 44 9.22 21.37 27.52
N ALA A 45 10.14 21.04 26.61
CA ALA A 45 9.90 20.02 25.59
C ALA A 45 10.37 18.64 26.10
N PRO A 46 9.57 17.56 25.94
CA PRO A 46 10.05 16.21 26.23
C PRO A 46 11.13 15.82 25.21
N LYS A 47 12.29 15.40 25.72
CA LYS A 47 13.39 14.82 24.92
C LYS A 47 12.97 13.48 24.31
N GLY A 48 13.70 13.03 23.28
CA GLY A 48 13.38 11.83 22.49
C GLY A 48 12.85 10.64 23.29
N GLU A 49 13.62 10.11 24.25
CA GLU A 49 13.20 8.96 25.06
C GLU A 49 11.89 9.19 25.84
N ILE A 50 11.71 10.38 26.41
CA ILE A 50 10.47 10.73 27.12
C ILE A 50 9.31 10.89 26.15
N ARG A 51 9.57 11.44 24.95
CA ARG A 51 8.55 11.59 23.91
C ARG A 51 8.08 10.23 23.40
N THR A 52 8.99 9.28 23.19
CA THR A 52 8.66 7.88 22.86
C THR A 52 7.83 7.24 23.97
N LYS A 53 8.28 7.32 25.24
CA LYS A 53 7.51 6.80 26.38
C LYS A 53 6.12 7.43 26.49
N LEU A 54 6.00 8.73 26.23
CA LEU A 54 4.70 9.41 26.20
C LEU A 54 3.80 8.84 25.11
N ALA A 55 4.32 8.63 23.90
CA ALA A 55 3.58 8.04 22.79
C ALA A 55 3.09 6.62 23.14
N ASP A 56 4.00 5.76 23.63
CA ASP A 56 3.69 4.38 24.03
C ASP A 56 2.60 4.33 25.11
N VAL A 57 2.77 5.12 26.18
CA VAL A 57 1.88 5.15 27.33
C VAL A 57 0.52 5.77 26.98
N LEU A 58 0.50 6.77 26.09
CA LEU A 58 -0.73 7.35 25.53
C LEU A 58 -1.34 6.49 24.43
N ASP A 59 -0.67 5.42 24.02
CA ASP A 59 -1.10 4.47 23.01
C ASP A 59 -1.41 5.19 21.68
N VAL A 60 -0.42 5.95 21.22
CA VAL A 60 -0.42 6.70 19.95
C VAL A 60 0.92 6.52 19.25
N ASP A 61 0.95 6.68 17.94
CA ASP A 61 2.19 6.72 17.19
C ASP A 61 3.00 7.96 17.57
N LEU A 62 4.33 7.85 17.53
CA LEU A 62 5.22 8.98 17.78
C LEU A 62 4.93 10.17 16.83
N ALA A 63 4.52 9.90 15.59
CA ALA A 63 4.14 10.91 14.61
C ALA A 63 2.93 11.76 15.04
N ALA A 64 2.03 11.22 15.87
CA ALA A 64 0.91 11.98 16.43
C ALA A 64 1.37 13.05 17.43
N LEU A 65 2.59 12.92 17.97
CA LEU A 65 3.29 13.90 18.80
C LEU A 65 4.39 14.66 18.00
N SER A 66 4.22 14.80 16.69
CA SER A 66 5.12 15.61 15.84
C SER A 66 5.07 17.09 16.19
N ASP A 67 6.11 17.83 15.79
CA ASP A 67 6.22 19.27 16.05
C ASP A 67 5.47 20.14 15.01
N ILE A 68 4.66 19.54 14.11
CA ILE A 68 3.83 20.29 13.16
C ILE A 68 2.79 21.11 13.93
N ASP A 69 2.93 22.45 13.87
CA ASP A 69 2.07 23.41 14.57
C ASP A 69 1.54 24.48 13.60
N ILE A 70 0.33 24.26 13.08
CA ILE A 70 -0.39 25.22 12.23
C ILE A 70 -1.28 26.08 13.14
N ARG A 71 -1.15 27.42 13.07
CA ARG A 71 -1.89 28.38 13.92
C ARG A 71 -2.65 29.44 13.14
N THR A 72 -2.13 29.83 11.99
CA THR A 72 -2.67 30.91 11.15
C THR A 72 -3.07 30.36 9.79
N ASP A 73 -3.89 31.12 9.08
CA ASP A 73 -4.25 30.79 7.69
C ASP A 73 -3.00 30.86 6.80
N GLU A 74 -2.03 31.73 7.11
CA GLU A 74 -0.73 31.78 6.43
C GLU A 74 0.09 30.49 6.65
N ASP A 75 0.07 29.89 7.86
CA ASP A 75 0.73 28.59 8.11
C ASP A 75 0.07 27.47 7.27
N VAL A 76 -1.26 27.52 7.11
CA VAL A 76 -1.98 26.60 6.22
C VAL A 76 -1.47 26.78 4.80
N MET A 77 -1.36 28.03 4.32
CA MET A 77 -0.85 28.30 2.97
C MET A 77 0.58 27.81 2.77
N GLN A 78 1.47 27.98 3.75
CA GLN A 78 2.83 27.43 3.67
C GLN A 78 2.84 25.90 3.55
N ALA A 79 1.97 25.21 4.29
CA ALA A 79 1.82 23.76 4.17
C ALA A 79 1.26 23.34 2.80
N LEU A 80 0.31 24.11 2.26
CA LEU A 80 -0.27 23.87 0.94
C LEU A 80 0.76 24.08 -0.19
N PHE A 81 1.61 25.11 -0.11
CA PHE A 81 2.71 25.28 -1.08
C PHE A 81 3.70 24.10 -1.04
N LEU A 82 4.03 23.60 0.15
CA LEU A 82 4.84 22.39 0.26
C LEU A 82 4.13 21.17 -0.35
N PHE A 83 2.80 21.08 -0.26
CA PHE A 83 2.04 19.99 -0.87
C PHE A 83 1.99 20.12 -2.40
N GLU A 84 1.89 21.33 -2.93
CA GLU A 84 2.03 21.62 -4.36
C GLU A 84 3.42 21.18 -4.84
N ASP A 85 4.49 21.67 -4.21
CA ASP A 85 5.88 21.41 -4.62
C ASP A 85 6.28 19.93 -4.50
N LEU A 86 5.91 19.27 -3.40
CA LEU A 86 6.36 17.91 -3.09
C LEU A 86 5.44 16.83 -3.62
N PHE A 87 4.13 17.10 -3.69
CA PHE A 87 3.12 16.10 -3.99
C PHE A 87 2.29 16.42 -5.25
N GLY A 88 2.53 17.56 -5.91
CA GLY A 88 1.79 17.96 -7.10
C GLY A 88 0.31 18.21 -6.81
N MET A 89 -0.02 18.64 -5.58
CA MET A 89 -1.36 19.04 -5.20
C MET A 89 -1.76 20.32 -5.94
N ASP A 90 -3.00 20.38 -6.42
CA ASP A 90 -3.60 21.59 -6.99
C ASP A 90 -4.94 21.93 -6.31
N ILE A 91 -5.50 23.09 -6.63
CA ILE A 91 -6.76 23.60 -6.10
C ILE A 91 -7.77 23.76 -7.24
N GLU A 92 -8.90 23.06 -7.11
CA GLU A 92 -10.03 23.20 -8.02
C GLU A 92 -11.26 23.79 -7.32
N LYS A 93 -12.12 24.47 -8.10
CA LYS A 93 -13.44 24.92 -7.64
C LYS A 93 -14.52 24.05 -8.26
N LYS A 94 -15.27 23.34 -7.41
CA LYS A 94 -16.38 22.48 -7.82
C LYS A 94 -17.61 22.75 -6.97
N ASP A 95 -18.74 23.04 -7.60
CA ASP A 95 -20.02 23.30 -6.93
C ASP A 95 -19.94 24.37 -5.82
N GLY A 96 -19.17 25.44 -6.07
CA GLY A 96 -18.94 26.52 -5.10
C GLY A 96 -18.03 26.14 -3.92
N LYS A 97 -17.42 24.95 -3.93
CA LYS A 97 -16.48 24.46 -2.92
C LYS A 97 -15.04 24.46 -3.46
N THR A 98 -14.10 24.77 -2.59
CA THR A 98 -12.67 24.63 -2.85
C THR A 98 -12.27 23.18 -2.57
N THR A 99 -11.63 22.54 -3.54
CA THR A 99 -11.20 21.13 -3.47
C THR A 99 -9.70 21.07 -3.66
N LEU A 100 -9.03 20.28 -2.82
CA LEU A 100 -7.63 19.91 -3.06
C LEU A 100 -7.63 18.67 -3.93
N VAL A 101 -6.90 18.70 -5.04
CA VAL A 101 -6.83 17.60 -5.99
C VAL A 101 -5.41 17.09 -6.10
N PHE A 102 -5.28 15.79 -6.32
CA PHE A 102 -4.03 15.09 -6.56
C PHE A 102 -4.17 14.28 -7.84
N ASP A 103 -3.08 14.10 -8.58
CA ASP A 103 -3.06 13.13 -9.67
C ASP A 103 -2.84 11.72 -9.10
N ASP A 104 -3.91 10.91 -9.05
CA ASP A 104 -3.85 9.51 -8.59
C ASP A 104 -2.91 8.63 -9.45
N ASN A 105 -2.56 9.06 -10.67
CA ASN A 105 -1.60 8.36 -11.52
C ASN A 105 -0.15 8.70 -11.19
N ASN A 106 0.10 9.72 -10.36
CA ASN A 106 1.44 10.13 -9.97
C ASN A 106 2.05 9.08 -9.03
N ARG A 107 2.99 8.30 -9.57
CA ARG A 107 3.65 7.21 -8.86
C ARG A 107 4.36 7.64 -7.58
N ARG A 108 4.84 8.89 -7.51
CA ARG A 108 5.59 9.41 -6.34
C ARG A 108 4.73 9.55 -5.09
N ILE A 109 3.41 9.65 -5.25
CA ILE A 109 2.47 9.91 -4.15
C ILE A 109 1.52 8.75 -3.88
N ARG A 110 1.71 7.59 -4.51
CA ARG A 110 0.84 6.39 -4.35
C ARG A 110 0.62 6.00 -2.89
N THR A 111 1.65 6.06 -2.05
CA THR A 111 1.54 5.80 -0.61
C THR A 111 0.66 6.83 0.08
N LEU A 112 0.77 8.11 -0.29
CA LEU A 112 -0.10 9.17 0.25
C LEU A 112 -1.56 8.97 -0.19
N ILE A 113 -1.81 8.66 -1.47
CA ILE A 113 -3.15 8.31 -1.97
C ILE A 113 -3.73 7.13 -1.18
N THR A 114 -2.94 6.08 -0.98
CA THR A 114 -3.31 4.89 -0.19
C THR A 114 -3.70 5.26 1.24
N TYR A 115 -2.92 6.13 1.89
CA TYR A 115 -3.20 6.62 3.24
C TYR A 115 -4.45 7.50 3.31
N MET A 116 -4.69 8.35 2.32
CA MET A 116 -5.90 9.16 2.23
C MET A 116 -7.16 8.30 2.07
N ASN A 117 -7.09 7.24 1.26
CA ASN A 117 -8.20 6.31 1.09
C ASN A 117 -8.46 5.46 2.34
N LEU A 118 -7.40 5.00 3.00
CA LEU A 118 -7.52 4.31 4.28
C LEU A 118 -8.22 5.21 5.31
N TRP A 119 -7.82 6.48 5.36
CA TRP A 119 -8.43 7.48 6.23
C TRP A 119 -9.91 7.73 5.90
N ARG A 120 -10.22 7.97 4.63
CA ARG A 120 -11.60 8.17 4.15
C ARG A 120 -12.49 7.00 4.54
N ASN A 121 -12.05 5.78 4.27
CA ASN A 121 -12.81 4.55 4.53
C ASN A 121 -13.02 4.34 6.03
N GLN A 122 -11.98 4.50 6.85
CA GLN A 122 -12.11 4.35 8.29
C GLN A 122 -13.04 5.43 8.88
N LYS A 123 -12.89 6.68 8.45
CA LYS A 123 -13.75 7.77 8.92
C LYS A 123 -15.22 7.48 8.63
N ALA A 124 -15.53 6.99 7.42
CA ALA A 124 -16.89 6.60 7.05
C ALA A 124 -17.40 5.44 7.92
N ALA A 125 -16.56 4.42 8.17
CA ALA A 125 -16.91 3.26 8.99
C ALA A 125 -17.20 3.62 10.46
N ILE A 126 -16.40 4.53 11.06
CA ILE A 126 -16.58 4.92 12.47
C ILE A 126 -17.73 5.92 12.63
N LEU A 127 -17.85 6.91 11.73
CA LEU A 127 -18.72 8.07 11.96
C LEU A 127 -20.11 7.94 11.32
N SER A 128 -20.37 6.95 10.47
CA SER A 128 -21.66 6.55 9.84
C SER A 128 -22.45 7.64 9.08
N SER A 129 -22.58 8.87 9.59
CA SER A 129 -23.17 10.07 8.96
C SER A 129 -22.54 11.37 9.50
N PRO A 130 -22.23 12.37 8.64
CA PRO A 130 -21.77 13.68 9.11
C PRO A 130 -22.85 14.40 9.93
N GLY A 131 -22.60 14.64 11.22
CA GLY A 131 -23.46 15.43 12.10
C GLY A 131 -24.20 14.67 13.21
N GLU A 132 -24.15 13.33 13.21
CA GLU A 132 -24.86 12.48 14.19
C GLU A 132 -23.92 11.58 15.02
N ALA A 133 -22.60 11.77 14.92
CA ALA A 133 -21.64 10.91 15.61
C ALA A 133 -21.71 11.06 17.13
N SER A 134 -21.79 9.92 17.84
CA SER A 134 -21.76 9.86 19.30
C SER A 134 -20.42 10.30 19.88
N SER A 135 -20.40 10.64 21.17
CA SER A 135 -19.16 10.94 21.90
C SER A 135 -18.16 9.79 21.82
N GLU A 136 -18.66 8.56 21.87
CA GLU A 136 -17.87 7.33 21.75
C GLU A 136 -17.26 7.19 20.35
N GLN A 137 -18.03 7.46 19.28
CA GLN A 137 -17.53 7.43 17.90
C GLN A 137 -16.46 8.49 17.67
N LEU A 138 -16.65 9.71 18.18
CA LEU A 138 -15.66 10.79 18.09
C LEU A 138 -14.36 10.40 18.83
N LYS A 139 -14.47 9.83 20.04
CA LYS A 139 -13.31 9.34 20.79
C LYS A 139 -12.59 8.21 20.05
N ALA A 140 -13.33 7.25 19.49
CA ALA A 140 -12.76 6.16 18.70
C ALA A 140 -12.00 6.69 17.47
N TYR A 141 -12.56 7.68 16.79
CA TYR A 141 -11.92 8.32 15.64
C TYR A 141 -10.66 9.13 16.02
N GLU A 142 -10.68 9.88 17.13
CA GLU A 142 -9.48 10.57 17.63
C GLU A 142 -8.38 9.60 18.05
N SER A 143 -8.75 8.47 18.66
CA SER A 143 -7.82 7.39 19.00
C SER A 143 -7.21 6.78 17.74
N TRP A 144 -8.04 6.49 16.74
CA TRP A 144 -7.59 5.95 15.46
C TRP A 144 -6.61 6.89 14.74
N LYS A 145 -6.87 8.21 14.73
CA LYS A 145 -5.92 9.21 14.18
C LYS A 145 -4.59 9.23 14.94
N GLY A 146 -4.63 9.05 16.27
CA GLY A 146 -3.42 8.96 17.09
C GLY A 146 -2.54 7.75 16.74
N LYS A 147 -3.14 6.66 16.25
CA LYS A 147 -2.46 5.42 15.86
C LYS A 147 -2.41 5.20 14.35
N PHE A 148 -2.50 6.26 13.54
CA PHE A 148 -2.69 6.11 12.10
C PHE A 148 -1.66 5.18 11.43
N GLY A 149 -0.37 5.37 11.70
CA GLY A 149 0.71 4.57 11.13
C GLY A 149 0.68 3.11 11.61
N THR A 150 0.36 2.87 12.89
CA THR A 150 0.18 1.50 13.40
C THR A 150 -1.05 0.83 12.78
N ASN A 151 -2.19 1.52 12.73
CA ASN A 151 -3.42 1.02 12.13
C ASN A 151 -3.24 0.72 10.63
N ALA A 152 -2.50 1.57 9.90
CA ALA A 152 -2.19 1.34 8.50
C ALA A 152 -1.35 0.07 8.31
N ARG A 153 -0.30 -0.11 9.12
CA ARG A 153 0.52 -1.32 9.09
C ARG A 153 -0.30 -2.58 9.37
N GLU A 154 -1.09 -2.56 10.45
CA GLU A 154 -1.94 -3.68 10.84
C GLU A 154 -2.97 -4.02 9.75
N TYR A 155 -3.55 -3.01 9.09
CA TYR A 155 -4.48 -3.21 7.99
C TYR A 155 -3.85 -4.00 6.83
N PHE A 156 -2.66 -3.60 6.36
CA PHE A 156 -2.01 -4.28 5.25
C PHE A 156 -1.46 -5.65 5.65
N SER A 157 -0.87 -5.79 6.85
CA SER A 157 -0.42 -7.09 7.37
C SER A 157 -1.56 -8.09 7.51
N ALA A 158 -2.76 -7.65 7.91
CA ALA A 158 -3.94 -8.52 7.97
C ALA A 158 -4.39 -8.99 6.58
N LYS A 159 -4.26 -8.13 5.55
CA LYS A 159 -4.58 -8.48 4.16
C LYS A 159 -3.58 -9.46 3.57
N GLU A 160 -2.29 -9.22 3.80
CA GLU A 160 -1.21 -10.13 3.44
C GLU A 160 -1.39 -11.50 4.11
N HIS A 161 -1.65 -11.53 5.42
CA HIS A 161 -1.91 -12.77 6.14
C HIS A 161 -3.12 -13.55 5.60
N SER A 162 -4.17 -12.83 5.17
CA SER A 162 -5.36 -13.46 4.57
C SER A 162 -5.02 -14.12 3.23
N LEU A 163 -4.19 -13.48 2.40
CA LEU A 163 -3.73 -14.04 1.13
C LEU A 163 -2.86 -15.29 1.36
N HIS A 164 -1.90 -15.23 2.29
CA HIS A 164 -1.08 -16.40 2.65
C HIS A 164 -1.91 -17.58 3.15
N THR A 165 -2.81 -17.31 4.10
CA THR A 165 -3.69 -18.37 4.65
C THR A 165 -4.52 -19.03 3.56
N HIS A 166 -4.93 -18.27 2.54
CA HIS A 166 -5.73 -18.78 1.43
C HIS A 166 -4.88 -19.58 0.42
N TYR A 167 -3.72 -19.04 0.00
CA TYR A 167 -2.96 -19.58 -1.12
C TYR A 167 -1.82 -20.53 -0.75
N ASP A 168 -1.20 -20.43 0.43
CA ASP A 168 -0.03 -21.26 0.79
C ASP A 168 -0.24 -22.78 0.54
N PRO A 169 -1.40 -23.39 0.89
CA PRO A 169 -1.64 -24.81 0.59
C PRO A 169 -1.74 -25.12 -0.91
N LEU A 170 -2.25 -24.17 -1.69
CA LEU A 170 -2.42 -24.31 -3.15
C LEU A 170 -1.08 -24.13 -3.86
N VAL A 171 -0.23 -23.22 -3.38
CA VAL A 171 1.13 -23.01 -3.87
C VAL A 171 1.96 -24.28 -3.67
N GLU A 172 1.89 -24.92 -2.50
CA GLU A 172 2.59 -26.18 -2.23
C GLU A 172 2.13 -27.31 -3.17
N LYS A 173 0.82 -27.35 -3.49
CA LYS A 173 0.26 -28.30 -4.45
C LYS A 173 0.76 -28.01 -5.87
N ALA A 174 0.74 -26.75 -6.30
CA ALA A 174 1.15 -26.32 -7.64
C ALA A 174 2.63 -26.64 -7.92
N GLY A 175 3.53 -26.33 -6.98
CA GLY A 175 4.97 -26.61 -7.11
C GLY A 175 5.34 -28.10 -7.18
N LYS A 176 4.44 -28.99 -6.77
CA LYS A 176 4.61 -30.46 -6.94
C LYS A 176 4.05 -30.98 -8.26
N LEU A 177 3.05 -30.30 -8.82
CA LEU A 177 2.31 -30.74 -10.00
C LEU A 177 3.00 -30.28 -11.30
N HIS A 178 3.57 -29.08 -11.29
CA HIS A 178 4.17 -28.46 -12.47
C HIS A 178 5.69 -28.35 -12.32
N SER A 179 6.41 -28.62 -13.40
CA SER A 179 7.81 -28.20 -13.51
C SER A 179 7.89 -26.68 -13.64
N HIS A 180 8.83 -26.06 -12.94
CA HIS A 180 9.05 -24.63 -13.03
C HIS A 180 9.38 -24.18 -14.46
N PHE A 181 8.95 -22.95 -14.79
CA PHE A 181 9.16 -22.40 -16.12
C PHE A 181 10.63 -22.18 -16.40
N LYS A 182 11.03 -22.55 -17.62
CA LYS A 182 12.38 -22.30 -18.09
C LYS A 182 12.50 -20.90 -18.66
N ASN A 183 11.50 -20.46 -19.41
CA ASN A 183 11.58 -19.21 -20.16
C ASN A 183 10.48 -18.21 -19.80
N THR A 184 10.79 -16.92 -19.97
CA THR A 184 9.85 -15.81 -19.69
C THR A 184 8.55 -15.89 -20.50
N SER A 185 8.56 -16.51 -21.69
CA SER A 185 7.34 -16.71 -22.49
C SER A 185 6.31 -17.62 -21.81
N GLU A 186 6.76 -18.63 -21.03
CA GLU A 186 5.86 -19.52 -20.29
C GLU A 186 5.16 -18.75 -19.16
N PHE A 187 5.91 -17.87 -18.49
CA PHE A 187 5.36 -16.98 -17.47
C PHE A 187 4.39 -15.95 -18.06
N ALA A 188 4.66 -15.41 -19.25
CA ALA A 188 3.74 -14.54 -19.97
C ALA A 188 2.43 -15.27 -20.36
N LEU A 189 2.50 -16.52 -20.80
CA LEU A 189 1.32 -17.34 -21.09
C LEU A 189 0.48 -17.64 -19.84
N LEU A 190 1.13 -17.84 -18.68
CA LEU A 190 0.44 -17.99 -17.41
C LEU A 190 -0.33 -16.71 -17.06
N LEU A 191 0.33 -15.55 -17.11
CA LEU A 191 -0.31 -14.25 -16.84
C LEU A 191 -1.46 -13.95 -17.81
N ARG A 192 -1.31 -14.30 -19.10
CA ARG A 192 -2.40 -14.24 -20.07
C ARG A 192 -3.58 -15.11 -19.63
N SER A 193 -3.33 -16.36 -19.25
CA SER A 193 -4.37 -17.29 -18.77
C SER A 193 -5.08 -16.75 -17.53
N ILE A 194 -4.34 -16.11 -16.62
CA ILE A 194 -4.90 -15.46 -15.42
C ILE A 194 -5.85 -14.32 -15.82
N VAL A 195 -5.46 -13.46 -16.76
CA VAL A 195 -6.32 -12.40 -17.29
C VAL A 195 -7.57 -12.98 -17.95
N GLU A 196 -7.42 -13.99 -18.82
CA GLU A 196 -8.53 -14.66 -19.52
C GLU A 196 -9.49 -15.38 -18.54
N SER A 197 -9.00 -15.79 -17.37
CA SER A 197 -9.82 -16.40 -16.31
C SER A 197 -10.70 -15.40 -15.55
N GLY A 198 -10.57 -14.10 -15.83
CA GLY A 198 -11.42 -13.04 -15.30
C GLY A 198 -10.78 -12.18 -14.21
N PHE A 199 -9.49 -12.34 -13.92
CA PHE A 199 -8.78 -11.43 -13.02
C PHE A 199 -8.50 -10.09 -13.70
N THR A 200 -8.68 -9.02 -12.93
CA THR A 200 -8.21 -7.69 -13.28
C THR A 200 -6.70 -7.62 -13.01
N VAL A 201 -5.91 -7.53 -14.08
CA VAL A 201 -4.44 -7.41 -14.01
C VAL A 201 -3.99 -6.09 -14.62
N ALA A 202 -2.99 -5.47 -14.01
CA ALA A 202 -2.25 -4.36 -14.59
C ALA A 202 -0.74 -4.61 -14.46
N THR A 203 0.04 -3.92 -15.27
CA THR A 203 1.51 -3.98 -15.17
C THR A 203 2.11 -2.61 -14.89
N SER A 204 3.29 -2.61 -14.29
CA SER A 204 4.02 -1.38 -13.96
C SER A 204 5.53 -1.62 -13.96
N PHE A 205 6.29 -0.53 -13.86
CA PHE A 205 7.70 -0.58 -13.47
C PHE A 205 7.78 -0.02 -12.06
N GLU A 206 8.33 -0.82 -11.15
CA GLU A 206 8.40 -0.45 -9.74
C GLU A 206 9.85 -0.10 -9.35
N ASP A 207 9.97 1.00 -8.61
CA ASP A 207 11.23 1.48 -8.06
C ASP A 207 11.48 0.71 -6.75
N ALA A 208 12.27 -0.36 -6.84
CA ALA A 208 12.58 -1.11 -5.65
C ALA A 208 13.44 -0.29 -4.67
N PRO A 209 13.19 -0.35 -3.35
CA PRO A 209 13.91 0.47 -2.36
C PRO A 209 15.43 0.26 -2.36
N ASN A 210 15.93 -0.90 -2.82
CA ASN A 210 17.37 -1.26 -2.82
C ASN A 210 17.79 -2.17 -4.00
N SER A 211 16.99 -2.31 -5.05
CA SER A 211 17.31 -3.19 -6.20
C SER A 211 17.13 -2.48 -7.54
N LEU A 212 17.49 -3.18 -8.62
CA LEU A 212 17.19 -2.74 -9.98
C LEU A 212 15.67 -2.58 -10.14
N LYS A 213 15.27 -1.61 -10.97
CA LYS A 213 13.87 -1.48 -11.41
C LYS A 213 13.45 -2.77 -12.09
N GLY A 214 12.26 -3.24 -11.76
CA GLY A 214 11.69 -4.45 -12.35
C GLY A 214 10.21 -4.28 -12.68
N PRO A 215 9.66 -5.19 -13.49
CA PRO A 215 8.23 -5.24 -13.73
C PRO A 215 7.46 -5.63 -12.47
N GLY A 216 6.33 -4.95 -12.28
CA GLY A 216 5.31 -5.28 -11.29
C GLY A 216 4.06 -5.81 -11.99
N PHE A 217 3.44 -6.83 -11.40
CA PHE A 217 2.15 -7.39 -11.82
C PHE A 217 1.12 -7.16 -10.72
N THR A 218 0.13 -6.31 -11.00
CA THR A 218 -0.85 -5.83 -10.03
C THR A 218 -2.15 -6.58 -10.16
N PHE A 219 -2.68 -7.04 -9.03
CA PHE A 219 -3.93 -7.77 -8.90
C PHE A 219 -4.87 -7.10 -7.90
N VAL A 220 -6.17 -7.34 -8.04
CA VAL A 220 -7.19 -6.87 -7.10
C VAL A 220 -7.32 -7.85 -5.95
N VAL A 221 -7.08 -7.39 -4.72
CA VAL A 221 -7.01 -8.26 -3.54
C VAL A 221 -8.34 -8.97 -3.27
N ASN A 222 -9.47 -8.32 -3.53
CA ASN A 222 -10.77 -8.96 -3.35
C ASN A 222 -11.03 -10.07 -4.36
N GLU A 223 -10.55 -9.93 -5.61
CA GLU A 223 -10.64 -11.02 -6.59
C GLU A 223 -9.74 -12.18 -6.17
N LEU A 224 -8.55 -11.92 -5.62
CA LEU A 224 -7.68 -12.97 -5.11
C LEU A 224 -8.30 -13.73 -3.92
N LEU A 225 -9.02 -13.04 -3.03
CA LEU A 225 -9.70 -13.68 -1.89
C LEU A 225 -11.07 -14.26 -2.25
N THR A 226 -11.58 -13.97 -3.45
CA THR A 226 -12.82 -14.53 -3.99
C THR A 226 -12.64 -14.73 -5.50
N PRO A 227 -11.87 -15.77 -5.89
CA PRO A 227 -11.48 -15.99 -7.28
C PRO A 227 -12.69 -16.14 -8.22
N PRO A 228 -12.57 -15.70 -9.50
CA PRO A 228 -13.65 -15.87 -10.48
C PRO A 228 -14.08 -17.33 -10.71
N SER A 229 -13.17 -18.28 -10.53
CA SER A 229 -13.40 -19.72 -10.62
C SER A 229 -12.27 -20.50 -9.93
N ASP A 230 -12.49 -21.78 -9.65
CA ASP A 230 -11.45 -22.70 -9.15
C ASP A 230 -10.23 -22.75 -10.09
N GLN A 231 -10.46 -22.70 -11.41
CA GLN A 231 -9.38 -22.65 -12.40
C GLN A 231 -8.55 -21.36 -12.27
N ALA A 232 -9.21 -20.22 -12.07
CA ALA A 232 -8.53 -18.94 -11.85
C ALA A 232 -7.68 -19.00 -10.58
N GLU A 233 -8.22 -19.57 -9.50
CA GLU A 233 -7.51 -19.79 -8.24
C GLU A 233 -6.25 -20.66 -8.42
N GLU A 234 -6.36 -21.77 -9.15
CA GLU A 234 -5.22 -22.65 -9.46
C GLU A 234 -4.14 -21.94 -10.31
N LEU A 235 -4.54 -21.14 -11.30
CA LEU A 235 -3.60 -20.35 -12.11
C LEU A 235 -2.83 -19.32 -11.27
N PHE A 236 -3.52 -18.63 -10.35
CA PHE A 236 -2.85 -17.68 -9.47
C PHE A 236 -1.95 -18.38 -8.44
N ALA A 237 -2.33 -19.55 -7.93
CA ALA A 237 -1.46 -20.36 -7.09
C ALA A 237 -0.20 -20.82 -7.83
N GLN A 238 -0.32 -21.18 -9.11
CA GLN A 238 0.85 -21.46 -9.97
C GLN A 238 1.74 -20.21 -10.12
N PHE A 239 1.15 -19.04 -10.31
CA PHE A 239 1.91 -17.78 -10.40
C PHE A 239 2.74 -17.54 -9.13
N LEU A 240 2.14 -17.68 -7.95
CA LEU A 240 2.88 -17.57 -6.69
C LEU A 240 3.97 -18.64 -6.54
N SER A 241 3.71 -19.88 -6.96
CA SER A 241 4.71 -20.96 -6.93
C SER A 241 5.92 -20.66 -7.81
N GLU A 242 5.73 -19.99 -8.95
CA GLU A 242 6.84 -19.53 -9.78
C GLU A 242 7.63 -18.40 -9.11
N LEU A 243 6.97 -17.48 -8.41
CA LEU A 243 7.65 -16.44 -7.65
C LEU A 243 8.50 -17.01 -6.50
N ASP A 244 8.01 -18.04 -5.80
CA ASP A 244 8.78 -18.75 -4.77
C ASP A 244 10.04 -19.40 -5.37
N TYR A 245 9.91 -20.02 -6.55
CA TYR A 245 11.05 -20.58 -7.27
C TYR A 245 12.05 -19.49 -7.71
N TYR A 246 11.58 -18.38 -8.26
CA TYR A 246 12.45 -17.26 -8.66
C TYR A 246 13.18 -16.66 -7.45
N SER A 247 12.49 -16.57 -6.31
CA SER A 247 13.11 -16.17 -5.03
C SER A 247 14.19 -17.16 -4.60
N SER A 248 13.95 -18.47 -4.75
CA SER A 248 14.94 -19.52 -4.47
C SER A 248 16.18 -19.45 -5.36
N LEU A 249 16.04 -18.89 -6.57
CA LEU A 249 17.15 -18.62 -7.49
C LEU A 249 17.92 -17.34 -7.16
N GLY A 250 17.40 -16.51 -6.26
CA GLY A 250 18.04 -15.29 -5.77
C GLY A 250 17.33 -13.98 -6.14
N ALA A 251 16.15 -14.02 -6.77
CA ALA A 251 15.39 -12.80 -7.04
C ALA A 251 14.81 -12.21 -5.74
N ASP A 252 15.02 -10.91 -5.50
CA ASP A 252 14.51 -10.20 -4.31
C ASP A 252 13.05 -9.75 -4.51
N ILE A 253 12.15 -10.71 -4.72
CA ILE A 253 10.74 -10.43 -5.00
C ILE A 253 10.09 -9.79 -3.77
N TYR A 254 9.33 -8.71 -4.00
CA TYR A 254 8.60 -8.00 -2.96
C TYR A 254 7.20 -7.65 -3.43
N THR A 255 6.33 -7.34 -2.47
CA THR A 255 4.95 -6.93 -2.72
C THR A 255 4.72 -5.47 -2.32
N ASP A 256 3.79 -4.80 -3.01
CA ASP A 256 3.34 -3.45 -2.67
C ASP A 256 1.81 -3.38 -2.68
N PHE A 257 1.23 -2.95 -1.57
CA PHE A 257 -0.22 -2.74 -1.46
C PHE A 257 -0.59 -1.29 -1.78
N GLN A 258 -1.58 -1.12 -2.65
CA GLN A 258 -2.13 0.20 -2.97
C GLN A 258 -3.65 0.20 -2.81
N LEU A 259 -4.15 1.15 -2.03
CA LEU A 259 -5.58 1.37 -1.83
C LEU A 259 -6.01 2.58 -2.66
N THR A 260 -6.71 2.32 -3.76
CA THR A 260 -7.31 3.36 -4.60
C THR A 260 -8.75 3.62 -4.18
N ASP A 261 -9.38 4.63 -4.77
CA ASP A 261 -10.81 4.92 -4.61
C ASP A 261 -11.73 3.76 -5.04
N ARG A 262 -11.21 2.86 -5.88
CA ARG A 262 -11.97 1.73 -6.44
C ARG A 262 -11.78 0.45 -5.65
N GLN A 263 -10.53 0.12 -5.34
CA GLN A 263 -10.17 -1.19 -4.81
C GLN A 263 -8.80 -1.20 -4.14
N LEU A 264 -8.61 -2.21 -3.29
CA LEU A 264 -7.31 -2.61 -2.77
C LEU A 264 -6.62 -3.51 -3.79
N THR A 265 -5.37 -3.19 -4.10
CA THR A 265 -4.53 -3.94 -5.02
C THR A 265 -3.23 -4.37 -4.36
N ILE A 266 -2.65 -5.45 -4.87
CA ILE A 266 -1.31 -5.93 -4.51
C ILE A 266 -0.50 -6.06 -5.79
N THR A 267 0.71 -5.53 -5.80
CA THR A 267 1.66 -5.67 -6.91
C THR A 267 2.76 -6.61 -6.49
N TYR A 268 3.02 -7.65 -7.30
CA TYR A 268 4.17 -8.55 -7.15
C TYR A 268 5.28 -8.06 -8.07
N CYS A 269 6.40 -7.65 -7.47
CA CYS A 269 7.52 -7.04 -8.18
C CYS A 269 8.64 -8.05 -8.37
N ILE A 270 9.06 -8.26 -9.61
CA ILE A 270 10.22 -9.10 -9.95
C ILE A 270 11.36 -8.16 -10.35
N PRO A 271 12.33 -7.85 -9.46
CA PRO A 271 13.39 -6.87 -9.74
C PRO A 271 14.49 -7.39 -10.67
N VAL A 272 14.09 -8.08 -11.75
CA VAL A 272 14.97 -8.66 -12.77
C VAL A 272 14.64 -7.96 -14.08
N PRO A 273 15.52 -7.08 -14.60
CA PRO A 273 15.22 -6.22 -15.75
C PRO A 273 14.71 -6.98 -16.98
N SER A 274 15.23 -8.18 -17.26
CA SER A 274 14.82 -8.99 -18.41
C SER A 274 13.38 -9.48 -18.35
N PHE A 275 12.70 -9.46 -17.20
CA PHE A 275 11.26 -9.71 -17.14
C PHE A 275 10.43 -8.56 -17.76
N SER A 276 11.04 -7.43 -18.16
CA SER A 276 10.35 -6.37 -18.89
C SER A 276 9.69 -6.86 -20.18
N VAL A 277 10.21 -7.94 -20.79
CA VAL A 277 9.60 -8.57 -21.97
C VAL A 277 8.21 -9.13 -21.66
N VAL A 278 8.05 -9.76 -20.49
CA VAL A 278 6.76 -10.29 -20.01
C VAL A 278 5.78 -9.14 -19.80
N LYS A 279 6.25 -8.06 -19.17
CA LYS A 279 5.45 -6.85 -18.96
C LYS A 279 4.94 -6.30 -20.29
N SER A 280 5.81 -6.12 -21.28
CA SER A 280 5.43 -5.63 -22.61
C SER A 280 4.41 -6.54 -23.29
N GLN A 281 4.63 -7.86 -23.27
CA GLN A 281 3.68 -8.83 -23.83
C GLN A 281 2.30 -8.73 -23.18
N ILE A 282 2.25 -8.60 -21.85
CA ILE A 282 0.98 -8.45 -21.13
C ILE A 282 0.32 -7.09 -21.37
N ASP A 283 1.09 -6.01 -21.49
CA ASP A 283 0.53 -4.70 -21.86
C ASP A 283 -0.13 -4.73 -23.24
N ASP A 284 0.54 -5.33 -24.23
CA ASP A 284 0.00 -5.50 -25.59
C ASP A 284 -1.30 -6.33 -25.55
N PHE A 285 -1.34 -7.39 -24.76
CA PHE A 285 -2.54 -8.22 -24.58
C PHE A 285 -3.69 -7.47 -23.91
N LEU A 286 -3.41 -6.71 -22.85
CA LEU A 286 -4.40 -5.89 -22.16
C LEU A 286 -4.91 -4.75 -23.05
N GLU A 287 -4.06 -4.15 -23.87
CA GLU A 287 -4.45 -3.15 -24.86
C GLU A 287 -5.35 -3.76 -25.93
N TYR A 288 -5.00 -4.94 -26.47
CA TYR A 288 -5.85 -5.69 -27.38
C TYR A 288 -7.24 -5.94 -26.78
N MET A 289 -7.32 -6.48 -25.55
CA MET A 289 -8.60 -6.76 -24.89
C MET A 289 -9.47 -5.51 -24.66
N ARG A 290 -8.85 -4.34 -24.40
CA ARG A 290 -9.58 -3.07 -24.27
C ARG A 290 -10.12 -2.56 -25.59
N ASN A 291 -9.40 -2.81 -26.69
CA ASN A 291 -9.73 -2.29 -28.01
C ASN A 291 -10.61 -3.25 -28.83
N SER A 292 -10.68 -4.54 -28.48
CA SER A 292 -11.41 -5.58 -29.20
C SER A 292 -12.93 -5.54 -28.99
N GLY A 293 -13.51 -4.36 -28.80
CA GLY A 293 -14.92 -4.15 -28.43
C GLY A 293 -15.98 -4.66 -29.41
N GLU A 294 -15.61 -5.14 -30.60
CA GLU A 294 -16.47 -5.88 -31.53
C GLU A 294 -15.62 -6.95 -32.26
N GLU A 295 -16.10 -8.21 -32.28
CA GLU A 295 -15.42 -9.37 -32.85
C GLU A 295 -15.06 -9.16 -34.33
N ASN A 296 -13.78 -8.93 -34.61
CA ASN A 296 -13.21 -9.00 -35.94
C ASN A 296 -12.16 -10.10 -35.94
N ASP A 297 -12.52 -11.25 -36.51
CA ASP A 297 -11.65 -12.45 -36.59
C ASP A 297 -10.26 -12.12 -37.16
N PHE A 298 -10.17 -11.18 -38.10
CA PHE A 298 -8.88 -10.75 -38.66
C PHE A 298 -8.00 -10.03 -37.62
N LEU A 299 -8.58 -9.16 -36.79
CA LEU A 299 -7.82 -8.46 -35.75
C LEU A 299 -7.35 -9.42 -34.66
N ARG A 300 -8.19 -10.39 -34.31
CA ARG A 300 -7.84 -11.47 -33.38
C ARG A 300 -6.69 -12.32 -33.94
N ASP A 301 -6.83 -12.85 -35.15
CA ASP A 301 -5.82 -13.69 -35.77
C ASP A 301 -4.49 -12.95 -35.92
N ASN A 302 -4.54 -11.68 -36.33
CA ASN A 302 -3.35 -10.85 -36.43
C ASN A 302 -2.68 -10.63 -35.07
N PHE A 303 -3.46 -10.33 -34.02
CA PHE A 303 -2.93 -10.22 -32.66
C PHE A 303 -2.29 -11.53 -32.18
N GLU A 304 -2.95 -12.68 -32.40
CA GLU A 304 -2.42 -13.99 -31.98
C GLU A 304 -1.11 -14.35 -32.69
N ILE A 305 -0.96 -13.97 -33.96
CA ILE A 305 0.30 -14.10 -34.71
C ILE A 305 1.38 -13.22 -34.06
N MET A 306 1.11 -11.92 -33.89
CA MET A 306 2.07 -10.98 -33.32
C MET A 306 2.48 -11.35 -31.89
N PHE A 307 1.53 -11.77 -31.07
CA PHE A 307 1.79 -12.19 -29.69
C PHE A 307 2.65 -13.45 -29.66
N ARG A 308 2.36 -14.44 -30.51
CA ARG A 308 3.18 -15.65 -30.64
C ARG A 308 4.60 -15.35 -31.10
N ASP A 309 4.76 -14.49 -32.09
CA ASP A 309 6.07 -14.09 -32.60
C ASP A 309 6.87 -13.39 -31.50
N SER A 310 6.24 -12.48 -30.75
CA SER A 310 6.85 -11.83 -29.57
C SER A 310 7.27 -12.83 -28.49
N LEU A 311 6.47 -13.86 -28.21
CA LEU A 311 6.82 -14.91 -27.26
C LEU A 311 8.02 -15.76 -27.73
N GLN A 312 8.24 -15.89 -29.04
CA GLN A 312 9.38 -16.63 -29.59
C GLN A 312 10.65 -15.78 -29.63
N GLU A 313 10.53 -14.52 -30.03
CA GLU A 313 11.65 -13.59 -30.17
C GLU A 313 12.15 -13.07 -28.82
N ASN A 314 11.25 -12.89 -27.84
CA ASN A 314 11.55 -12.27 -26.55
C ASN A 314 11.32 -13.26 -25.40
N SER A 315 12.09 -14.36 -25.41
CA SER A 315 12.04 -15.41 -24.41
C SER A 315 13.41 -15.65 -23.79
N ASN A 316 13.59 -15.19 -22.55
CA ASN A 316 14.84 -15.30 -21.82
C ASN A 316 14.80 -16.53 -20.90
N ASP A 317 15.95 -17.17 -20.67
CA ASP A 317 16.08 -18.25 -19.67
C ASP A 317 16.05 -17.64 -18.27
N ILE A 318 14.98 -17.93 -17.51
CA ILE A 318 14.70 -17.28 -16.23
C ILE A 318 15.82 -17.53 -15.22
N ALA A 319 16.36 -18.74 -15.17
CA ALA A 319 17.36 -19.10 -14.18
C ALA A 319 18.72 -18.45 -14.48
N GLU A 320 19.10 -18.35 -15.76
CA GLU A 320 20.29 -17.61 -16.18
C GLU A 320 20.16 -16.11 -15.90
N GLU A 321 19.01 -15.52 -16.22
CA GLU A 321 18.74 -14.10 -16.01
C GLU A 321 18.76 -13.70 -14.52
N ILE A 322 18.07 -14.46 -13.66
CA ILE A 322 18.08 -14.22 -12.21
C ILE A 322 19.51 -14.33 -11.68
N LYS A 323 20.25 -15.38 -12.07
CA LYS A 323 21.65 -15.52 -11.66
C LYS A 323 22.48 -14.34 -12.15
N PHE A 324 22.31 -13.89 -13.38
CA PHE A 324 23.07 -12.77 -13.94
C PHE A 324 22.82 -11.45 -13.20
N TYR A 325 21.55 -11.11 -12.93
CA TYR A 325 21.19 -9.83 -12.32
C TYR A 325 21.24 -9.82 -10.78
N CYS A 326 21.10 -10.99 -10.15
CA CYS A 326 20.98 -11.09 -8.69
C CYS A 326 22.18 -11.75 -8.00
N SER A 327 23.17 -12.26 -8.76
CA SER A 327 24.45 -12.65 -8.14
C SER A 327 25.23 -11.42 -7.69
N LYS A 328 25.36 -11.27 -6.37
CA LYS A 328 26.30 -10.36 -5.71
C LYS A 328 27.45 -11.16 -5.11
#